data_AF-A0A818NK02-F1
#
_entry.id   AF-A0A818NK02-F1
#
_cell.length_a   1.000
_cell.length_b   1.000
_cell.length_c   1.000
_cell.angle_alpha   90.00
_cell.angle_beta   90.00
_cell.angle_gamma   90.00
#
_symmetry.space_group_name_H-M   'P 1'
#
loop_
_entity.id
_entity.type
_entity.pdbx_description
1 polymer ?
#
loop_
_entity_poly.entity_id
_entity_poly.type
_entity_poly.pdbx_seq_one_letter_code
_entity_poly.pdbx_strand_id
1 'polypeptide(L)'
;METDIERINEWRSRSIQEIKSYADEQIRILKLDYDNQRPIFDEKRDGYLEIAKVYHISKGKDLFNELYTACQLLEFQMGQLEYVLDQKQRPKVITVEELTKGKKQDTTKAQAIKFENNQTRSIDENVYTRESNENDIAKSSAKSISSMPNGT
;
A
#
# COMPACT_ATOMS: atom_id res chain seq x y z
N MET A 1 15.62 87.53 19.07
CA MET A 1 14.22 87.30 19.48
C MET A 1 13.71 86.29 18.50
N GLU A 2 13.52 85.05 18.96
CA GLU A 2 13.14 83.93 18.10
C GLU A 2 11.71 84.15 17.59
N THR A 3 11.50 83.96 16.28
CA THR A 3 10.20 84.17 15.64
C THR A 3 9.29 82.98 15.91
N ASP A 4 7.97 83.20 15.92
CA ASP A 4 7.01 82.11 16.10
C ASP A 4 7.17 81.00 15.03
N ILE A 5 7.65 81.37 13.83
CA ILE A 5 7.95 80.44 12.73
C ILE A 5 9.11 79.50 13.08
N GLU A 6 10.18 80.03 13.68
CA GLU A 6 11.33 79.22 14.13
C GLU A 6 10.89 78.22 15.20
N ARG A 7 10.11 78.67 16.20
CA ARG A 7 9.60 77.81 17.27
C ARG A 7 8.68 76.69 16.74
N ILE A 8 7.84 76.99 15.75
CA ILE A 8 6.98 75.98 15.10
C ILE A 8 7.82 74.95 14.34
N ASN A 9 8.85 75.39 13.61
CA ASN A 9 9.72 74.48 12.85
C ASN A 9 10.57 73.59 13.75
N GLU A 10 11.05 74.11 14.88
CA GLU A 10 11.75 73.30 15.88
C GLU A 10 10.84 72.26 16.52
N TRP A 11 9.63 72.66 16.93
CA TRP A 11 8.64 71.73 17.48
C TRP A 11 8.30 70.62 16.48
N ARG A 12 8.08 70.97 15.20
CA ARG A 12 7.82 70.01 14.13
C ARG A 12 8.99 69.05 13.95
N SER A 13 10.22 69.55 13.90
CA SER A 13 11.41 68.73 13.70
C SER A 13 11.63 67.76 14.85
N ARG A 14 11.47 68.24 16.10
CA ARG A 14 11.53 67.41 17.30
C ARG A 14 10.46 66.33 17.30
N SER A 15 9.22 66.70 17.00
CA SER A 15 8.10 65.76 16.95
C SER A 15 8.32 64.65 15.90
N ILE A 16 8.82 65.01 14.71
CA ILE A 16 9.15 64.02 13.68
C ILE A 16 10.24 63.06 14.18
N GLN A 17 11.27 63.57 14.86
CA GLN A 17 12.36 62.76 15.37
C GLN A 17 11.89 61.82 16.49
N GLU A 18 11.05 62.29 17.40
CA GLU A 18 10.44 61.48 18.47
C GLU A 18 9.57 60.36 17.89
N ILE A 19 8.72 60.67 16.90
CA ILE A 19 7.88 59.67 16.23
C ILE A 19 8.74 58.61 15.52
N LYS A 20 9.80 59.03 14.82
CA LYS A 20 10.72 58.08 14.16
C LYS A 20 11.41 57.18 15.17
N SER A 21 11.97 57.76 16.23
CA SER A 21 12.64 57.00 17.28
C SER A 21 11.70 55.98 17.94
N TYR A 22 10.44 56.37 18.18
CA TYR A 22 9.45 55.47 18.72
C TYR A 22 9.10 54.34 17.76
N ALA A 23 8.92 54.64 16.46
CA ALA A 23 8.64 53.63 15.45
C ALA A 23 9.80 52.63 15.31
N ASP A 24 11.04 53.10 15.30
CA ASP A 24 12.24 52.24 15.24
C ASP A 24 12.34 51.33 16.47
N GLU A 25 12.02 51.84 17.65
CA GLU A 25 12.00 51.05 18.88
C GLU A 25 10.91 49.97 18.84
N GLN A 26 9.73 50.29 18.30
CA GLN A 26 8.66 49.30 18.15
C GLN A 26 9.02 48.19 17.16
N ILE A 27 9.69 48.54 16.05
CA ILE A 27 10.22 47.55 15.11
C ILE A 27 11.27 46.66 15.79
N ARG A 28 12.14 47.24 16.62
CA ARG A 28 13.16 46.50 17.37
C ARG A 28 12.52 45.50 18.33
N ILE A 29 11.47 45.89 19.06
CA ILE A 29 10.74 45.02 19.97
C ILE A 29 10.06 43.87 19.22
N LEU A 30 9.36 44.16 18.13
CA LEU A 30 8.69 43.15 17.31
C LEU A 30 9.68 42.14 16.72
N LYS A 31 10.84 42.62 16.25
CA LYS A 31 11.88 41.75 15.73
C LYS A 31 12.46 40.85 16.82
N LEU A 32 12.70 41.39 18.01
CA LEU A 32 13.18 40.60 19.14
C LEU A 32 12.16 39.52 19.55
N ASP A 33 10.88 39.86 19.60
CA ASP A 33 9.83 38.89 19.90
C ASP A 33 9.76 37.77 18.85
N TYR A 34 9.80 38.15 17.56
CA TYR A 34 9.85 37.19 16.46
C TYR A 34 11.09 36.27 16.55
N ASP A 35 12.27 36.85 16.77
CA ASP A 35 13.54 36.10 16.85
C ASP A 35 13.54 35.15 18.06
N ASN A 36 12.87 35.49 19.15
CA ASN A 36 12.70 34.61 20.31
C ASN A 36 11.70 33.48 20.06
N GLN A 37 10.61 33.75 19.36
CA GLN A 37 9.57 32.76 19.08
C GLN A 37 9.97 31.79 17.97
N ARG A 38 10.70 32.28 16.96
CA ARG A 38 11.05 31.52 15.76
C ARG A 38 11.73 30.18 16.07
N PRO A 39 12.77 30.09 16.92
CA PRO A 39 13.41 28.82 17.25
C PRO A 39 12.45 27.79 17.84
N ILE A 40 11.52 28.23 18.70
CA ILE A 40 10.51 27.37 19.32
C ILE A 40 9.55 26.82 18.26
N PHE A 41 9.14 27.66 17.32
CA PHE A 41 8.30 27.23 16.19
C PHE A 41 9.04 26.28 15.25
N ASP A 42 10.30 26.58 14.92
CA ASP A 42 11.15 25.74 14.09
C ASP A 42 11.36 24.36 14.73
N GLU A 43 11.69 24.31 16.03
CA GLU A 43 11.85 23.06 16.79
C GLU A 43 10.56 22.23 16.82
N LYS A 44 9.42 22.87 17.11
CA LYS A 44 8.12 22.18 17.10
C LYS A 44 7.77 21.64 15.72
N ARG A 45 7.98 22.44 14.67
CA ARG A 45 7.75 22.01 13.28
C ARG A 45 8.59 20.77 12.97
N ASP A 46 9.86 20.81 13.30
CA ASP A 46 10.78 19.71 13.00
C ASP A 46 10.43 18.45 13.80
N GLY A 47 10.02 18.60 15.07
CA GLY A 47 9.48 17.52 15.89
C GLY A 47 8.23 16.87 15.29
N TYR A 48 7.26 17.67 14.83
CA TYR A 48 6.06 17.15 14.17
C TYR A 48 6.37 16.46 12.85
N LEU A 49 7.31 17.01 12.07
CA LEU A 49 7.75 16.41 10.82
C LEU A 49 8.37 15.03 11.06
N GLU A 50 9.17 14.89 12.12
CA GLU A 50 9.81 13.62 12.46
C GLU A 50 8.78 12.57 12.90
N ILE A 51 7.83 12.96 13.75
CA ILE A 51 6.71 12.08 14.15
C ILE A 51 5.93 11.58 12.92
N ALA A 52 5.64 12.48 11.97
CA ALA A 52 4.92 12.13 10.76
C ALA A 52 5.71 11.15 9.88
N LYS A 53 7.03 11.32 9.74
CA LYS A 53 7.90 10.38 9.01
C LYS A 53 7.90 9.00 9.66
N VAL A 54 8.09 8.94 10.99
CA VAL A 54 8.09 7.67 11.74
C VAL A 54 6.76 6.95 11.57
N TYR A 55 5.64 7.67 11.68
CA TYR A 55 4.31 7.10 11.47
C TYR A 55 4.11 6.56 10.05
N HIS A 56 4.57 7.27 9.03
CA HIS A 56 4.48 6.80 7.65
C HIS A 56 5.30 5.53 7.44
N ILE A 57 6.52 5.47 7.99
CA ILE A 57 7.37 4.28 7.92
C ILE A 57 6.74 3.10 8.65
N SER A 58 6.17 3.31 9.85
CA SER A 58 5.52 2.24 10.60
C SER A 58 4.31 1.69 9.84
N LYS A 59 3.49 2.56 9.24
CA LYS A 59 2.37 2.12 8.39
C LYS A 59 2.82 1.32 7.17
N GLY A 60 3.90 1.73 6.51
CA GLY A 60 4.49 0.96 5.42
C GLY A 60 4.95 -0.42 5.87
N LYS A 61 5.57 -0.52 7.04
CA LYS A 61 5.99 -1.80 7.64
C LYS A 61 4.81 -2.69 7.99
N ASP A 62 3.75 -2.14 8.56
CA ASP A 62 2.54 -2.89 8.90
C ASP A 62 1.90 -3.49 7.65
N LEU A 63 1.76 -2.70 6.58
CA LEU A 63 1.21 -3.16 5.30
C LEU A 63 2.10 -4.24 4.65
N PHE A 64 3.42 -4.08 4.73
CA PHE A 64 4.36 -5.09 4.25
C PHE A 64 4.21 -6.42 5.03
N ASN A 65 4.09 -6.37 6.36
CA ASN A 65 3.93 -7.55 7.19
C ASN A 65 2.60 -8.27 6.91
N GLU A 66 1.53 -7.51 6.66
CA GLU A 66 0.23 -8.06 6.25
C GLU A 66 0.35 -8.79 4.90
N LEU A 67 0.97 -8.15 3.91
CA LEU A 67 1.22 -8.76 2.61
C LEU A 67 2.07 -10.02 2.73
N TYR A 68 3.15 -9.98 3.52
CA TYR A 68 4.02 -11.12 3.75
C TYR A 68 3.26 -12.32 4.34
N THR A 69 2.39 -12.07 5.32
CA THR A 69 1.58 -13.11 5.96
C THR A 69 0.54 -13.68 4.99
N ALA A 70 -0.08 -12.83 4.16
CA ALA A 70 -1.00 -13.27 3.12
C ALA A 70 -0.31 -14.15 2.07
N CYS A 71 0.90 -13.77 1.63
CA CYS A 71 1.72 -14.57 0.71
C CYS A 71 2.07 -15.93 1.31
N GLN A 72 2.52 -15.99 2.57
CA GLN A 72 2.80 -17.28 3.23
C GLN A 72 1.58 -18.19 3.31
N LEU A 73 0.40 -17.62 3.61
CA LEU A 73 -0.84 -18.39 3.64
C LEU A 73 -1.18 -18.95 2.26
N LEU A 74 -1.03 -18.14 1.22
CA LEU A 74 -1.23 -18.55 -0.18
C LEU A 74 -0.27 -19.67 -0.60
N GLU A 75 1.01 -19.57 -0.26
CA GLU A 75 2.01 -20.61 -0.51
C GLU A 75 1.64 -21.93 0.17
N PHE A 76 1.20 -21.86 1.43
CA PHE A 76 0.74 -23.03 2.15
C PHE A 76 -0.50 -23.67 1.50
N GLN A 77 -1.48 -22.86 1.11
CA GLN A 77 -2.68 -23.33 0.41
C GLN A 77 -2.35 -23.96 -0.95
N MET A 78 -1.41 -23.38 -1.70
CA MET A 78 -0.89 -23.97 -2.94
C MET A 78 -0.32 -25.37 -2.69
N GLY A 79 0.55 -25.53 -1.68
CA GLY A 79 1.12 -26.82 -1.35
C GLY A 79 0.07 -27.87 -0.95
N GLN A 80 -0.99 -27.46 -0.26
CA GLN A 80 -2.13 -28.35 0.03
C GLN A 80 -2.85 -28.80 -1.24
N LEU A 81 -3.07 -27.89 -2.19
CA LEU A 81 -3.71 -28.20 -3.47
C LEU A 81 -2.83 -29.14 -4.31
N GLU A 82 -1.52 -28.87 -4.40
CA GLU A 82 -0.56 -29.73 -5.08
C GLU A 82 -0.54 -31.14 -4.49
N TYR A 83 -0.56 -31.26 -3.16
CA TYR A 83 -0.65 -32.55 -2.48
C TYR A 83 -1.92 -33.32 -2.83
N VAL A 84 -3.08 -32.66 -2.83
CA VAL A 84 -4.36 -33.27 -3.22
C VAL A 84 -4.32 -33.72 -4.68
N LEU A 85 -3.69 -32.95 -5.55
CA LEU A 85 -3.56 -33.24 -6.97
C LEU A 85 -2.65 -34.47 -7.19
N ASP A 86 -1.52 -34.55 -6.48
CA ASP A 86 -0.62 -35.70 -6.47
C ASP A 86 -1.33 -36.97 -5.97
N GLN A 87 -2.14 -36.88 -4.90
CA GLN A 87 -2.95 -38.02 -4.44
C GLN A 87 -3.96 -38.51 -5.48
N LYS A 88 -4.53 -37.61 -6.29
CA LYS A 88 -5.50 -37.98 -7.34
C LYS A 88 -4.81 -38.58 -8.57
N GLN A 89 -3.59 -38.16 -8.89
CA GLN A 89 -2.85 -38.65 -10.07
C GLN A 89 -2.08 -39.93 -9.80
N ARG A 90 -1.70 -40.23 -8.55
CA ARG A 90 -0.93 -41.44 -8.24
C ARG A 90 -1.76 -42.72 -8.45
N PRO A 91 -1.23 -43.72 -9.16
CA PRO A 91 -1.85 -45.03 -9.27
C PRO A 91 -2.01 -45.64 -7.87
N LYS A 92 -3.24 -45.99 -7.51
CA LYS A 92 -3.52 -46.68 -6.25
C LYS A 92 -3.03 -48.12 -6.38
N VAL A 93 -1.93 -48.46 -5.71
CA VAL A 93 -1.42 -49.84 -5.66
C VAL A 93 -2.33 -50.64 -4.73
N ILE A 94 -3.05 -51.60 -5.29
CA ILE A 94 -3.91 -52.53 -4.55
C ILE A 94 -3.14 -53.83 -4.38
N THR A 95 -3.15 -54.39 -3.18
CA THR A 95 -2.47 -55.68 -2.93
C THR A 95 -3.22 -56.84 -3.61
N VAL A 96 -2.49 -57.88 -4.03
CA VAL A 96 -3.09 -59.09 -4.64
C VAL A 96 -4.09 -59.76 -3.67
N GLU A 97 -3.85 -59.64 -2.37
CA GLU A 97 -4.73 -60.14 -1.31
C GLU A 97 -6.06 -59.37 -1.24
N GLU A 98 -6.07 -58.06 -1.47
CA GLU A 98 -7.31 -57.28 -1.55
C GLU A 98 -8.12 -57.57 -2.82
N LEU A 99 -7.44 -57.85 -3.94
CA LEU A 99 -8.08 -58.29 -5.19
C LEU A 99 -8.78 -59.65 -5.07
N THR A 100 -8.41 -60.46 -4.09
CA THR A 100 -8.89 -61.85 -3.93
C THR A 100 -9.94 -62.02 -2.83
N LYS A 101 -10.09 -61.05 -1.90
CA LYS A 101 -11.10 -61.06 -0.83
C LYS A 101 -12.57 -61.09 -1.30
N GLY A 102 -12.83 -60.81 -2.57
CA GLY A 102 -14.17 -60.92 -3.18
C GLY A 102 -14.42 -62.16 -4.05
N LYS A 103 -13.40 -62.96 -4.37
CA LYS A 103 -13.56 -64.15 -5.23
C LYS A 103 -13.56 -65.40 -4.36
N LYS A 104 -14.75 -65.78 -3.89
CA LYS A 104 -15.02 -67.18 -3.53
C LYS A 104 -14.64 -68.04 -4.73
N GLN A 105 -13.86 -69.09 -4.45
CA GLN A 105 -13.42 -70.08 -5.41
C GLN A 105 -14.62 -70.65 -6.16
N ASP A 106 -14.69 -70.43 -7.47
CA ASP A 106 -15.29 -71.40 -8.38
C ASP A 106 -14.20 -71.83 -9.36
N THR A 107 -13.85 -73.11 -9.24
CA THR A 107 -13.00 -73.83 -10.17
C THR A 107 -13.61 -73.81 -11.57
N THR A 108 -12.80 -73.50 -12.58
CA THR A 108 -12.65 -74.23 -13.86
C THR A 108 -12.51 -73.31 -15.08
N LYS A 109 -11.37 -73.48 -15.76
CA LYS A 109 -11.03 -73.16 -17.16
C LYS A 109 -10.66 -71.71 -17.55
N ALA A 110 -9.52 -71.68 -18.26
CA ALA A 110 -8.82 -70.56 -18.86
C ALA A 110 -9.71 -69.59 -19.66
N GLN A 111 -9.41 -68.29 -19.56
CA GLN A 111 -9.29 -67.39 -20.71
C GLN A 111 -8.80 -65.98 -20.31
N ALA A 112 -7.81 -65.52 -21.08
CA ALA A 112 -7.41 -64.15 -21.40
C ALA A 112 -7.12 -63.15 -20.25
N ILE A 113 -5.82 -62.90 -20.06
CA ILE A 113 -5.30 -61.64 -19.54
C ILE A 113 -5.66 -60.54 -20.56
N LYS A 114 -6.57 -59.62 -20.22
CA LYS A 114 -6.73 -58.36 -20.93
C LYS A 114 -5.84 -57.31 -20.25
N PHE A 115 -4.73 -56.97 -20.88
CA PHE A 115 -4.07 -55.69 -20.64
C PHE A 115 -4.84 -54.62 -21.44
N GLU A 116 -5.56 -53.73 -20.75
CA GLU A 116 -6.02 -52.50 -21.38
C GLU A 116 -4.84 -51.54 -21.47
N ASN A 117 -4.18 -51.59 -22.62
CA ASN A 117 -3.14 -50.67 -23.02
C ASN A 117 -3.81 -49.45 -23.69
N ASN A 118 -4.25 -48.47 -22.91
CA ASN A 118 -4.67 -47.17 -23.47
C ASN A 118 -3.47 -46.25 -23.54
N GLN A 119 -2.63 -46.51 -24.54
CA GLN A 119 -1.68 -45.55 -25.07
C GLN A 119 -2.38 -44.83 -26.23
N THR A 120 -2.79 -43.59 -26.02
CA THR A 120 -3.04 -42.65 -27.11
C THR A 120 -2.23 -41.38 -26.84
N ARG A 121 -1.12 -41.27 -27.56
CA ARG A 121 -0.47 -39.99 -27.84
C ARG A 121 -1.35 -39.24 -28.83
N SER A 122 -1.62 -37.98 -28.55
CA SER A 122 -1.58 -36.94 -29.56
C SER A 122 -0.83 -35.75 -28.94
N ILE A 123 0.44 -35.65 -29.34
CA ILE A 123 1.19 -34.39 -29.28
C ILE A 123 0.61 -33.56 -30.42
N ASP A 124 0.04 -32.41 -30.12
CA ASP A 124 0.03 -31.29 -31.05
C ASP A 124 0.76 -30.14 -30.36
N GLU A 125 2.04 -30.01 -30.69
CA GLU A 125 2.74 -28.74 -30.63
C GLU A 125 2.07 -27.83 -31.66
N ASN A 126 1.58 -26.67 -31.22
CA ASN A 126 1.49 -25.54 -32.12
C ASN A 126 2.10 -24.29 -31.47
N VAL A 127 2.90 -23.66 -32.31
CA VAL A 127 3.98 -22.74 -32.02
C VAL A 127 3.44 -21.33 -31.76
N TYR A 128 4.17 -20.61 -30.90
CA TYR A 128 4.20 -19.15 -30.72
C TYR A 128 3.63 -18.31 -31.88
N THR A 129 2.69 -17.42 -31.57
CA THR A 129 2.72 -16.05 -32.10
C THR A 129 2.45 -15.04 -30.98
N ARG A 130 3.45 -14.18 -30.80
CA ARG A 130 3.46 -12.97 -29.99
C ARG A 130 2.91 -11.86 -30.88
N GLU A 131 1.76 -11.29 -30.53
CA GLU A 131 1.36 -9.98 -31.04
C GLU A 131 0.89 -9.10 -29.88
N SER A 132 1.63 -8.01 -29.70
CA SER A 132 1.23 -6.83 -28.95
C SER A 132 0.05 -6.17 -29.68
N ASN A 133 -0.98 -5.75 -28.95
CA ASN A 133 -1.67 -4.50 -29.29
C ASN A 133 -2.40 -3.90 -28.08
N GLU A 134 -2.18 -2.59 -27.95
CA GLU A 134 -2.62 -1.68 -26.91
C GLU A 134 -4.10 -1.29 -27.06
N ASN A 135 -4.61 -0.65 -25.99
CA ASN A 135 -5.79 0.22 -25.96
C ASN A 135 -7.18 -0.44 -26.06
N ASP A 136 -7.80 -0.62 -24.89
CA ASP A 136 -9.09 0.00 -24.56
C ASP A 136 -9.61 -0.60 -23.24
N ILE A 137 -9.47 0.11 -22.11
CA ILE A 137 -10.48 0.30 -21.05
C ILE A 137 -9.99 1.53 -20.26
N ALA A 138 -10.12 2.70 -20.87
CA ALA A 138 -10.42 3.92 -20.15
C ALA A 138 -11.90 4.21 -20.42
N LYS A 139 -12.65 4.51 -19.35
CA LYS A 139 -14.09 4.82 -19.30
C LYS A 139 -15.01 3.61 -19.10
N SER A 140 -15.06 3.12 -17.86
CA SER A 140 -16.34 2.69 -17.29
C SER A 140 -16.49 3.25 -15.88
N SER A 141 -17.44 4.18 -15.78
CA SER A 141 -18.21 4.51 -14.58
C SER A 141 -17.58 5.35 -13.47
N ALA A 142 -17.43 6.64 -13.77
CA ALA A 142 -17.85 7.67 -12.81
C ALA A 142 -19.38 7.72 -12.76
N LYS A 143 -19.99 7.16 -11.71
CA LYS A 143 -21.27 7.60 -11.12
C LYS A 143 -21.65 6.71 -9.94
N SER A 144 -21.57 7.25 -8.72
CA SER A 144 -22.68 7.22 -7.76
C SER A 144 -22.31 8.05 -6.54
N ILE A 145 -22.85 9.26 -6.51
CA ILE A 145 -23.09 10.06 -5.31
C ILE A 145 -24.34 9.45 -4.65
N SER A 146 -24.28 9.07 -3.38
CA SER A 146 -25.49 9.08 -2.53
C SER A 146 -25.18 9.19 -1.04
N SER A 147 -25.67 10.28 -0.47
CA SER A 147 -26.22 10.48 0.89
C SER A 147 -25.37 10.16 2.12
N MET A 148 -24.88 11.23 2.76
CA MET A 148 -24.82 11.31 4.22
C MET A 148 -26.12 11.97 4.75
N PRO A 149 -26.72 11.46 5.84
CA PRO A 149 -27.82 12.12 6.52
C PRO A 149 -27.28 13.14 7.55
N ASN A 150 -27.90 14.33 7.54
CA ASN A 150 -27.83 15.31 8.64
C ASN A 150 -28.77 14.89 9.78
N GLY A 151 -28.37 15.22 11.01
CA GLY A 151 -29.19 15.20 12.24
C GLY A 151 -28.42 14.52 13.38
N THR A 152 -28.16 15.13 14.53
CA THR A 152 -28.80 16.26 15.23
C THR A 152 -27.81 16.85 16.22
#